data_AF-A0A397Y7V0-F1
#
_entry.id   AF-A0A397Y7V0-F1
#
_cell.length_a   1.000
_cell.length_b   1.000
_cell.length_c   1.000
_cell.angle_alpha   90.00
_cell.angle_beta   90.00
_cell.angle_gamma   90.00
#
_symmetry.space_group_name_H-M   'P 1'
#
loop_
_entity.id
_entity.type
_entity.pdbx_description
1 polymer ?
#
loop_
_entity_poly.entity_id
_entity_poly.type
_entity_poly.pdbx_seq_one_letter_code
_entity_poly.pdbx_strand_id
1 'polypeptide(L)'
;MAAPLLSFPLTKIHGTNPLHRKMNVPNTFLFQSPATTMVPTEIKNRLARSFEQMRITPILDDTTLKNCSNEIARVLLDADFPESLVAEFEGKIQTVIDTNEASEGKCNLIYKTILEELSTILDPRKSASIQGKNESIVMFIGLQGSEKSYTCARYARYHMTMGFKPALVCADTFAIDAFDLLKKASKDKVPVYRSRKRDPAKIASGGIAKLRKHNRDFIVVDTTSRHTECFALLVEMRRLANAVKPDLVIFVIDGSVGKDAFEQARAFREGFPAGVAIVTKIKTYPKSLGALAA
;
A
#
# COMPACT_ATOMS: atom_id res chain seq x y z
N MET A 1 11.82 19.34 -37.06
CA MET A 1 12.36 17.97 -37.09
C MET A 1 12.05 17.31 -35.76
N ALA A 2 10.99 16.49 -35.71
CA ALA A 2 10.55 15.78 -34.50
C ALA A 2 11.05 14.34 -34.59
N ALA A 3 11.71 13.86 -33.53
CA ALA A 3 12.22 12.50 -33.43
C ALA A 3 11.07 11.48 -33.18
N PRO A 4 11.13 10.27 -33.73
CA PRO A 4 10.02 9.32 -33.70
C PRO A 4 9.98 8.52 -32.38
N LEU A 5 8.76 8.32 -31.88
CA LEU A 5 8.45 7.41 -30.77
C LEU A 5 8.69 5.96 -31.22
N LEU A 6 9.61 5.27 -30.53
CA LEU A 6 9.82 3.83 -30.64
C LEU A 6 8.55 3.08 -30.22
N SER A 7 7.91 2.42 -31.18
CA SER A 7 6.84 1.45 -30.96
C SER A 7 7.43 0.04 -30.97
N PHE A 8 7.17 -0.75 -29.93
CA PHE A 8 7.52 -2.17 -29.89
C PHE A 8 6.32 -3.02 -30.32
N PRO A 9 6.52 -4.11 -31.08
CA PRO A 9 5.45 -4.90 -31.68
C PRO A 9 4.79 -5.84 -30.66
N LEU A 10 3.45 -5.91 -30.71
CA LEU A 10 2.64 -6.92 -30.01
C LEU A 10 2.74 -8.26 -30.76
N THR A 11 3.46 -9.22 -30.19
CA THR A 11 3.50 -10.60 -30.69
C THR A 11 2.19 -11.32 -30.35
N LYS A 12 1.48 -11.79 -31.39
CA LYS A 12 0.34 -12.73 -31.28
C LYS A 12 0.83 -14.07 -30.73
N ILE A 13 0.16 -14.62 -29.73
CA ILE A 13 0.35 -16.02 -29.28
C ILE A 13 -0.95 -16.79 -29.56
N HIS A 14 -0.88 -17.72 -30.52
CA HIS A 14 -1.89 -18.78 -30.75
C HIS A 14 -1.77 -19.85 -29.66
N GLY A 15 -2.89 -20.47 -29.30
CA GLY A 15 -3.04 -21.26 -28.06
C GLY A 15 -2.56 -22.71 -28.10
N THR A 16 -2.58 -23.35 -26.93
CA THR A 16 -3.26 -24.64 -26.63
C THR A 16 -3.00 -25.06 -25.16
N ASN A 17 -3.97 -25.82 -24.62
CA ASN A 17 -4.01 -26.61 -23.37
C ASN A 17 -4.62 -25.98 -22.07
N PRO A 18 -5.73 -26.54 -21.51
CA PRO A 18 -6.55 -25.88 -20.49
C PRO A 18 -6.43 -26.48 -19.08
N LEU A 19 -5.24 -26.80 -18.56
CA LEU A 19 -5.10 -27.31 -17.18
C LEU A 19 -3.78 -26.87 -16.55
N HIS A 20 -3.64 -25.56 -16.30
CA HIS A 20 -2.78 -24.91 -15.29
C HIS A 20 -2.59 -23.44 -15.69
N ARG A 21 -3.59 -22.59 -15.42
CA ARG A 21 -3.39 -21.13 -15.51
C ARG A 21 -2.61 -20.68 -14.27
N LYS A 22 -1.28 -20.69 -14.35
CA LYS A 22 -0.46 -19.75 -13.56
C LYS A 22 -0.83 -18.36 -14.07
N MET A 23 -1.66 -17.64 -13.31
CA MET A 23 -1.93 -16.24 -13.60
C MET A 23 -0.64 -15.47 -13.34
N ASN A 24 0.02 -15.05 -14.41
CA ASN A 24 1.12 -14.11 -14.36
C ASN A 24 0.50 -12.73 -14.10
N VAL A 25 0.38 -12.36 -12.81
CA VAL A 25 -0.16 -11.05 -12.39
C VAL A 25 1.03 -10.10 -12.21
N PRO A 26 1.03 -8.90 -12.82
CA PRO A 26 2.15 -7.97 -12.69
C PRO A 26 2.41 -7.57 -11.24
N ASN A 27 3.70 -7.54 -10.87
CA ASN A 27 4.24 -7.30 -9.53
C ASN A 27 4.11 -5.83 -9.10
N THR A 28 2.90 -5.26 -9.02
CA THR A 28 2.64 -4.02 -8.25
C THR A 28 1.12 -3.82 -8.07
N PHE A 29 0.62 -3.86 -6.83
CA PHE A 29 -0.80 -3.63 -6.54
C PHE A 29 -1.09 -2.13 -6.39
N LEU A 30 -1.12 -1.43 -7.53
CA LEU A 30 -1.67 -0.08 -7.62
C LEU A 30 -3.11 -0.17 -8.11
N PHE A 31 -4.07 0.40 -7.36
CA PHE A 31 -5.42 0.63 -7.87
C PHE A 31 -5.33 1.63 -9.04
N GLN A 32 -5.12 1.11 -10.26
CA GLN A 32 -4.97 1.92 -11.46
C GLN A 32 -6.27 2.64 -11.81
N SER A 33 -6.30 3.94 -11.55
CA SER A 33 -6.91 4.93 -12.45
C SER A 33 -5.81 5.36 -13.44
N PRO A 34 -6.15 5.74 -14.69
CA PRO A 34 -5.19 5.92 -15.79
C PRO A 34 -4.04 6.83 -15.39
N ALA A 35 -2.85 6.49 -15.87
CA ALA A 35 -1.55 7.10 -15.56
C ALA A 35 -1.64 8.62 -15.36
N THR A 36 -1.71 9.04 -14.10
CA THR A 36 -1.52 10.44 -13.71
C THR A 36 -0.78 10.38 -12.38
N THR A 37 0.43 10.92 -12.43
CA THR A 37 1.52 10.96 -11.45
C THR A 37 1.08 10.67 -10.00
N MET A 38 1.59 9.56 -9.43
CA MET A 38 1.36 9.16 -8.03
C MET A 38 2.14 9.98 -7.01
N VAL A 39 3.10 10.80 -7.47
CA VAL A 39 3.92 11.65 -6.62
C VAL A 39 3.33 13.07 -6.66
N PRO A 40 3.11 13.73 -5.50
CA PRO A 40 2.72 15.13 -5.45
C PRO A 40 3.62 15.99 -6.34
N THR A 41 3.01 16.82 -7.19
CA THR A 41 3.72 17.58 -8.24
C THR A 41 4.84 18.45 -7.68
N GLU A 42 4.68 18.97 -6.46
CA GLU A 42 5.67 19.81 -5.79
C GLU A 42 6.97 19.05 -5.45
N ILE A 43 6.85 17.86 -4.84
CA ILE A 43 8.00 17.00 -4.51
C ILE A 43 8.70 16.57 -5.79
N LYS A 44 7.92 16.16 -6.81
CA LYS A 44 8.45 15.80 -8.12
C LYS A 44 9.26 16.94 -8.74
N ASN A 45 8.76 18.18 -8.66
CA ASN A 45 9.44 19.34 -9.21
C ASN A 45 10.71 19.70 -8.43
N ARG A 46 10.69 19.63 -7.09
CA ARG A 46 11.87 19.88 -6.25
C ARG A 46 12.96 18.84 -6.50
N LEU A 47 12.61 17.56 -6.53
CA LEU A 47 13.55 16.48 -6.87
C LEU A 47 14.11 16.65 -8.28
N ALA A 48 13.26 16.92 -9.28
CA ALA A 48 13.71 17.13 -10.66
C ALA A 48 14.68 18.31 -10.78
N ARG A 49 14.48 19.39 -10.03
CA ARG A 49 15.41 20.52 -9.97
C ARG A 49 16.75 20.12 -9.35
N SER A 50 16.75 19.41 -8.22
CA SER A 50 17.99 18.96 -7.57
C SER A 50 18.77 18.00 -8.48
N PHE A 51 18.09 17.12 -9.20
CA PHE A 51 18.72 16.22 -10.16
C PHE A 51 19.26 16.93 -11.39
N GLU A 52 18.53 17.91 -11.93
CA GLU A 52 19.02 18.66 -13.08
C GLU A 52 20.25 19.50 -12.67
N GLN A 53 20.27 20.10 -11.47
CA GLN A 53 21.46 20.79 -10.96
C GLN A 53 22.68 19.86 -10.83
N MET A 54 22.51 18.62 -10.34
CA MET A 54 23.60 17.64 -10.32
C MET A 54 24.07 17.25 -11.74
N ARG A 55 23.19 17.29 -12.75
CA ARG A 55 23.53 16.87 -14.12
C ARG A 55 24.27 17.95 -14.91
N ILE A 56 23.99 19.23 -14.66
CA ILE A 56 24.57 20.34 -15.43
C ILE A 56 25.96 20.75 -14.90
N THR A 57 26.29 20.46 -13.63
CA THR A 57 27.55 20.90 -13.02
C THR A 57 28.74 20.04 -13.51
N PRO A 58 29.70 20.61 -14.27
CA PRO A 58 30.74 19.85 -14.98
C PRO A 58 31.86 19.31 -14.10
N ILE A 59 32.06 19.86 -12.90
CA ILE A 59 32.98 19.33 -11.89
C ILE A 59 32.23 19.41 -10.57
N LEU A 60 31.76 18.25 -10.09
CA LEU A 60 31.17 18.14 -8.78
C LEU A 60 32.25 17.70 -7.79
N ASP A 61 32.63 18.63 -6.92
CA ASP A 61 33.42 18.32 -5.73
C ASP A 61 32.55 17.60 -4.69
N ASP A 62 33.19 16.87 -3.79
CA ASP A 62 32.48 16.12 -2.75
C ASP A 62 31.60 17.05 -1.88
N THR A 63 31.98 18.34 -1.74
CA THR A 63 31.19 19.36 -1.05
C THR A 63 29.85 19.63 -1.73
N THR A 64 29.84 19.81 -3.06
CA THR A 64 28.60 20.06 -3.81
C THR A 64 27.69 18.84 -3.83
N LEU A 65 28.27 17.63 -3.92
CA LEU A 65 27.51 16.38 -3.80
C LEU A 65 26.81 16.26 -2.44
N LYS A 66 27.53 16.58 -1.36
CA LYS A 66 26.97 16.60 -0.01
C LYS A 66 25.85 17.63 0.14
N ASN A 67 26.02 18.83 -0.42
CA ASN A 67 24.98 19.86 -0.41
C ASN A 67 23.72 19.41 -1.15
N CYS A 68 23.86 18.75 -2.30
CA CYS A 68 22.72 18.23 -3.05
C CYS A 68 22.01 17.09 -2.31
N SER A 69 22.76 16.21 -1.64
CA SER A 69 22.21 15.15 -0.78
C SER A 69 21.37 15.73 0.36
N ASN A 70 21.91 16.74 1.07
CA ASN A 70 21.21 17.41 2.17
C ASN A 70 19.91 18.08 1.69
N GLU A 71 19.91 18.66 0.48
CA GLU A 71 18.69 19.26 -0.09
C GLU A 71 17.63 18.19 -0.39
N ILE A 72 18.03 17.03 -0.91
CA ILE A 72 17.11 15.91 -1.12
C ILE A 72 16.56 15.39 0.22
N ALA A 73 17.40 15.23 1.24
CA ALA A 73 16.96 14.83 2.58
C ALA A 73 15.93 15.82 3.16
N ARG A 74 16.16 17.13 3.02
CA ARG A 74 15.19 18.17 3.40
C ARG A 74 13.87 18.04 2.65
N VAL A 75 13.90 17.79 1.34
CA VAL A 75 12.69 17.55 0.54
C VAL A 75 11.90 16.34 1.05
N LEU A 76 12.59 15.27 1.45
CA LEU A 76 11.95 14.06 2.00
C LEU A 76 11.33 14.33 3.38
N LEU A 77 12.02 15.05 4.25
CA LEU A 77 11.49 15.46 5.55
C LEU A 77 10.28 16.40 5.41
N ASP A 78 10.33 17.35 4.47
CA ASP A 78 9.19 18.22 4.12
C ASP A 78 7.99 17.42 3.59
N ALA A 79 8.25 16.24 3.02
CA ALA A 79 7.24 15.29 2.55
C ALA A 79 6.73 14.33 3.66
N ASP A 80 7.08 14.60 4.93
CA ASP A 80 6.78 13.78 6.10
C ASP A 80 7.36 12.35 6.04
N PHE A 81 8.53 12.14 5.40
CA PHE A 81 9.23 10.87 5.55
C PHE A 81 9.73 10.69 7.00
N PRO A 82 9.73 9.44 7.52
CA PRO A 82 10.32 9.13 8.81
C PRO A 82 11.81 9.51 8.85
N GLU A 83 12.24 10.18 9.93
CA GLU A 83 13.63 10.62 10.11
C GLU A 83 14.62 9.45 10.06
N SER A 84 14.23 8.29 10.58
CA SER A 84 15.04 7.06 10.51
C SER A 84 15.33 6.62 9.08
N LEU A 85 14.33 6.66 8.19
CA LEU A 85 14.50 6.31 6.79
C LEU A 85 15.34 7.35 6.04
N VAL A 86 15.17 8.63 6.36
CA VAL A 86 16.00 9.70 5.77
C VAL A 86 17.45 9.55 6.22
N ALA A 87 17.72 9.22 7.48
CA ALA A 87 19.07 8.99 7.99
C ALA A 87 19.73 7.75 7.35
N GLU A 88 18.99 6.65 7.15
CA GLU A 88 19.48 5.48 6.41
C GLU A 88 19.84 5.83 4.96
N PHE A 89 19.01 6.64 4.32
CA PHE A 89 19.23 7.13 2.96
C PHE A 89 20.47 8.01 2.85
N GLU A 90 20.64 8.97 3.77
CA GLU A 90 21.84 9.82 3.83
C GLU A 90 23.12 8.99 4.06
N GLY A 91 23.07 7.99 4.95
CA GLY A 91 24.19 7.09 5.20
C GLY A 91 24.64 6.35 3.93
N LYS A 92 23.68 5.84 3.14
CA LYS A 92 24.00 5.17 1.86
C LYS A 92 24.61 6.13 0.84
N ILE A 93 24.09 7.35 0.71
CA ILE A 93 24.68 8.34 -0.21
C ILE A 93 26.11 8.71 0.23
N GLN A 94 26.35 8.86 1.53
CA GLN A 94 27.68 9.16 2.05
C GLN A 94 28.69 8.06 1.67
N THR A 95 28.30 6.77 1.75
CA THR A 95 29.18 5.68 1.32
C THR A 95 29.54 5.75 -0.17
N VAL A 96 28.64 6.26 -1.02
CA VAL A 96 28.91 6.45 -2.45
C VAL A 96 29.87 7.62 -2.67
N ILE A 97 29.71 8.72 -1.91
CA ILE A 97 30.60 9.89 -1.99
C ILE A 97 32.04 9.51 -1.59
N ASP A 98 32.18 8.68 -0.57
CA ASP A 98 33.48 8.23 -0.04
C ASP A 98 34.23 7.24 -0.96
N THR A 99 33.59 6.78 -2.05
CA THR A 99 34.21 5.87 -3.03
C THR A 99 35.26 6.59 -3.88
N ASN A 100 36.33 5.88 -4.26
CA ASN A 100 37.42 6.40 -5.11
C ASN A 100 37.07 6.53 -6.62
N GLU A 101 35.79 6.60 -6.98
CA GLU A 101 35.36 6.76 -8.38
C GLU A 101 35.58 8.19 -8.88
N ALA A 102 35.77 8.35 -10.20
CA ALA A 102 35.89 9.67 -10.82
C ALA A 102 34.60 10.50 -10.62
N SER A 103 34.73 11.82 -10.49
CA SER A 103 33.62 12.74 -10.16
C SER A 103 32.40 12.61 -11.09
N GLU A 104 32.59 12.43 -12.40
CA GLU A 104 31.48 12.20 -13.35
C GLU A 104 30.77 10.86 -13.12
N GLY A 105 31.51 9.81 -12.71
CA GLY A 105 30.97 8.52 -12.32
C GLY A 105 30.16 8.59 -11.02
N LYS A 106 30.68 9.32 -10.02
CA LYS A 106 30.02 9.51 -8.72
C LYS A 106 28.63 10.12 -8.86
N CYS A 107 28.45 11.10 -9.75
CA CYS A 107 27.16 11.78 -9.94
C CYS A 107 26.08 10.83 -10.45
N ASN A 108 26.42 10.02 -11.46
CA ASN A 108 25.51 9.01 -11.99
C ASN A 108 25.24 7.90 -10.98
N LEU A 109 26.25 7.51 -10.20
CA LEU A 109 26.10 6.50 -9.16
C LEU A 109 25.19 6.99 -8.02
N ILE A 110 25.34 8.25 -7.58
CA ILE A 110 24.47 8.88 -6.59
C ILE A 110 23.04 8.98 -7.12
N TYR A 111 22.85 9.46 -8.36
CA TYR A 111 21.53 9.53 -9.00
C TYR A 111 20.84 8.16 -9.02
N LYS A 112 21.57 7.13 -9.45
CA LYS A 112 21.07 5.75 -9.51
C LYS A 112 20.73 5.22 -8.12
N THR A 113 21.61 5.44 -7.15
CA THR A 113 21.39 5.06 -5.74
C THR A 113 20.13 5.71 -5.20
N ILE A 114 19.94 7.01 -5.43
CA ILE A 114 18.74 7.73 -4.99
C ILE A 114 17.47 7.14 -5.62
N LEU A 115 17.48 6.90 -6.93
CA LEU A 115 16.33 6.30 -7.61
C LEU A 115 16.02 4.90 -7.10
N GLU A 116 17.05 4.07 -6.88
CA GLU A 116 16.90 2.72 -6.37
C GLU A 116 16.34 2.70 -4.94
N GLU A 117 16.83 3.58 -4.07
CA GLU A 117 16.35 3.72 -2.70
C GLU A 117 14.91 4.23 -2.65
N LEU A 118 14.58 5.30 -3.37
CA LEU A 118 13.21 5.81 -3.45
C LEU A 118 12.27 4.76 -4.05
N SER A 119 12.72 4.00 -5.05
CA SER A 119 11.93 2.91 -5.62
C SER A 119 11.72 1.77 -4.62
N THR A 120 12.73 1.47 -3.80
CA THR A 120 12.65 0.43 -2.77
C THR A 120 11.69 0.82 -1.65
N ILE A 121 11.70 2.09 -1.24
CA ILE A 121 10.77 2.63 -0.23
C ILE A 121 9.34 2.63 -0.78
N LEU A 122 9.13 3.05 -2.03
CA LEU A 122 7.79 3.19 -2.63
C LEU A 122 7.20 1.88 -3.19
N ASP A 123 8.04 0.89 -3.50
CA ASP A 123 7.62 -0.42 -3.99
C ASP A 123 8.53 -1.51 -3.41
N PRO A 124 8.14 -2.14 -2.29
CA PRO A 124 8.91 -3.23 -1.69
C PRO A 124 8.94 -4.52 -2.55
N ARG A 125 8.42 -4.51 -3.79
CA ARG A 125 8.42 -5.60 -4.78
C ARG A 125 7.79 -6.92 -4.32
N LYS A 126 7.15 -6.95 -3.15
CA LYS A 126 6.46 -8.12 -2.58
C LYS A 126 4.97 -8.02 -2.83
N SER A 127 4.45 -8.87 -3.72
CA SER A 127 3.00 -8.97 -3.92
C SER A 127 2.35 -9.66 -2.73
N ALA A 128 1.46 -8.96 -2.04
CA ALA A 128 0.49 -9.54 -1.13
C ALA A 128 -0.62 -10.27 -1.91
N SER A 129 -0.30 -11.41 -2.52
CA SER A 129 -1.27 -12.15 -3.33
C SER A 129 -1.87 -13.30 -2.53
N ILE A 130 -3.21 -13.34 -2.45
CA ILE A 130 -3.93 -14.50 -1.96
C ILE A 130 -3.88 -15.57 -3.05
N GLN A 131 -3.05 -16.59 -2.85
CA GLN A 131 -2.85 -17.67 -3.80
C GLN A 131 -3.85 -18.81 -3.54
N GLY A 132 -5.09 -18.68 -4.01
CA GLY A 132 -6.03 -19.81 -4.03
C GLY A 132 -7.49 -19.43 -3.82
N LYS A 133 -8.40 -20.33 -4.23
CA LYS A 133 -9.87 -20.15 -4.13
C LYS A 133 -10.51 -20.75 -2.88
N ASN A 134 -9.81 -21.64 -2.17
CA ASN A 134 -10.47 -22.48 -1.16
C ASN A 134 -10.44 -21.88 0.25
N GLU A 135 -9.55 -20.92 0.52
CA GLU A 135 -9.40 -20.25 1.82
C GLU A 135 -9.03 -18.78 1.56
N SER A 136 -10.03 -17.89 1.52
CA SER A 136 -9.80 -16.46 1.30
C SER A 136 -10.65 -15.62 2.26
N ILE A 137 -10.40 -15.79 3.55
CA ILE A 137 -10.92 -14.93 4.61
C ILE A 137 -9.91 -13.79 4.79
N VAL A 138 -10.33 -12.58 4.46
CA VAL A 138 -9.50 -11.37 4.58
C VAL A 138 -10.09 -10.47 5.66
N MET A 139 -9.33 -10.20 6.70
CA MET A 139 -9.76 -9.33 7.80
C MET A 139 -9.16 -7.94 7.62
N PHE A 140 -10.01 -6.92 7.57
CA PHE A 140 -9.59 -5.53 7.46
C PHE A 140 -9.65 -4.85 8.81
N ILE A 141 -8.54 -4.25 9.21
CA ILE A 141 -8.42 -3.45 10.44
C ILE A 141 -7.89 -2.06 10.07
N GLY A 142 -8.14 -1.05 10.90
CA GLY A 142 -7.72 0.32 10.59
C GLY A 142 -8.25 1.33 11.59
N LEU A 143 -7.53 2.45 11.75
CA LEU A 143 -7.99 3.56 12.57
C LEU A 143 -9.22 4.25 11.95
N GLN A 144 -9.94 5.01 12.77
CA GLN A 144 -11.06 5.81 12.31
C GLN A 144 -10.61 6.82 11.26
N GLY A 145 -11.41 7.00 10.20
CA GLY A 145 -11.08 7.93 9.11
C GLY A 145 -10.23 7.34 7.97
N SER A 146 -9.70 6.12 8.12
CA SER A 146 -8.87 5.42 7.11
C SER A 146 -9.60 4.94 5.85
N GLU A 147 -10.91 5.15 5.74
CA GLU A 147 -11.77 4.64 4.65
C GLU A 147 -11.87 3.10 4.58
N LYS A 148 -11.67 2.39 5.70
CA LYS A 148 -11.73 0.91 5.78
C LYS A 148 -12.96 0.30 5.09
N SER A 149 -14.18 0.68 5.46
CA SER A 149 -15.40 0.06 4.90
C SER A 149 -15.54 0.25 3.38
N TYR A 150 -15.13 1.42 2.86
CA TYR A 150 -15.06 1.66 1.41
C TYR A 150 -13.98 0.81 0.75
N THR A 151 -12.83 0.66 1.41
CA THR A 151 -11.72 -0.17 0.94
C THR A 151 -12.11 -1.65 0.91
N CYS A 152 -12.78 -2.17 1.95
CA CYS A 152 -13.36 -3.51 1.98
C CYS A 152 -14.25 -3.77 0.76
N ALA A 153 -15.19 -2.85 0.49
CA ALA A 153 -16.11 -2.97 -0.64
C ALA A 153 -15.42 -2.85 -2.02
N ARG A 154 -14.38 -2.03 -2.15
CA ARG A 154 -13.56 -1.94 -3.37
C ARG A 154 -12.73 -3.21 -3.57
N TYR A 155 -12.11 -3.70 -2.51
CA TYR A 155 -11.28 -4.90 -2.51
C TYR A 155 -12.09 -6.15 -2.88
N ALA A 156 -13.28 -6.30 -2.31
CA ALA A 156 -14.22 -7.35 -2.70
C ALA A 156 -14.62 -7.25 -4.18
N ARG A 157 -15.02 -6.06 -4.66
CA ARG A 157 -15.38 -5.88 -6.08
C ARG A 157 -14.22 -6.13 -7.04
N TYR A 158 -13.00 -5.82 -6.65
CA TYR A 158 -11.81 -6.15 -7.43
C TYR A 158 -11.60 -7.67 -7.54
N HIS A 159 -11.79 -8.42 -6.45
CA HIS A 159 -11.70 -9.88 -6.52
C HIS A 159 -12.84 -10.51 -7.34
N MET A 160 -13.99 -9.83 -7.46
CA MET A 160 -15.03 -10.22 -8.41
C MET A 160 -14.54 -10.19 -9.86
N THR A 161 -13.73 -9.20 -10.25
CA THR A 161 -13.16 -9.14 -11.61
C THR A 161 -12.11 -10.22 -11.86
N MET A 162 -11.57 -10.81 -10.79
CA MET A 162 -10.64 -11.96 -10.85
C MET A 162 -11.37 -13.32 -10.85
N GLY A 163 -12.70 -13.33 -10.89
CA GLY A 163 -13.51 -14.54 -10.96
C GLY A 163 -13.81 -15.21 -9.62
N PHE A 164 -13.59 -14.51 -8.50
CA PHE A 164 -14.09 -14.92 -7.18
C PHE A 164 -15.56 -14.52 -7.01
N LYS A 165 -16.24 -15.15 -6.05
CA LYS A 165 -17.59 -14.84 -5.54
C LYS A 165 -17.48 -14.18 -4.16
N PRO A 166 -17.10 -12.90 -4.11
CA PRO A 166 -16.87 -12.21 -2.85
C PRO A 166 -18.15 -11.98 -2.04
N ALA A 167 -17.99 -11.87 -0.73
CA ALA A 167 -18.99 -11.37 0.19
C ALA A 167 -18.34 -10.60 1.34
N LEU A 168 -19.11 -9.70 1.93
CA LEU A 168 -18.68 -8.82 3.02
C LEU A 168 -19.35 -9.25 4.32
N VAL A 169 -18.60 -9.21 5.42
CA VAL A 169 -19.12 -9.35 6.78
C VAL A 169 -18.88 -8.05 7.52
N CYS A 170 -19.95 -7.36 7.89
CA CYS A 170 -19.88 -6.20 8.78
C CYS A 170 -19.75 -6.73 10.22
N ALA A 171 -18.53 -6.71 10.75
CA ALA A 171 -18.23 -7.02 12.15
C ALA A 171 -18.09 -5.75 13.00
N ASP A 172 -18.36 -4.57 12.43
CA ASP A 172 -18.40 -3.32 13.19
C ASP A 172 -19.66 -3.25 14.06
N THR A 173 -19.45 -3.30 15.38
CA THR A 173 -20.50 -3.24 16.39
C THR A 173 -20.64 -1.89 17.07
N PHE A 174 -19.75 -0.94 16.77
CA PHE A 174 -19.71 0.36 17.45
C PHE A 174 -20.43 1.44 16.64
N ALA A 175 -20.22 1.49 15.32
CA ALA A 175 -20.91 2.45 14.47
C ALA A 175 -22.34 1.99 14.14
N ILE A 176 -23.31 2.89 14.36
CA ILE A 176 -24.75 2.62 14.20
C ILE A 176 -25.10 2.36 12.72
N ASP A 177 -24.47 3.09 11.82
CA ASP A 177 -24.70 3.09 10.37
C ASP A 177 -23.67 2.24 9.60
N ALA A 178 -22.80 1.49 10.29
CA ALA A 178 -21.72 0.74 9.66
C ALA A 178 -22.21 -0.24 8.59
N PHE A 179 -23.34 -0.90 8.84
CA PHE A 179 -23.93 -1.84 7.89
C PHE A 179 -24.45 -1.12 6.63
N ASP A 180 -25.15 0.00 6.80
CA ASP A 180 -25.71 0.76 5.68
C ASP A 180 -24.61 1.43 4.86
N LEU A 181 -23.56 1.92 5.52
CA LEU A 181 -22.36 2.44 4.88
C LEU A 181 -21.67 1.36 4.03
N LEU A 182 -21.43 0.18 4.61
CA LEU A 182 -20.78 -0.92 3.89
C LEU A 182 -21.65 -1.44 2.74
N LYS A 183 -22.96 -1.51 2.93
CA LYS A 183 -23.93 -1.86 1.89
C LYS A 183 -23.90 -0.84 0.75
N LYS A 184 -23.96 0.46 1.05
CA LYS A 184 -23.85 1.54 0.05
C LYS A 184 -22.50 1.48 -0.68
N ALA A 185 -21.40 1.28 0.04
CA ALA A 185 -20.06 1.17 -0.54
C ALA A 185 -19.91 -0.04 -1.48
N SER A 186 -20.64 -1.12 -1.20
CA SER A 186 -20.69 -2.32 -2.06
C SER A 186 -21.39 -2.08 -3.41
N LYS A 187 -22.15 -0.99 -3.53
CA LYS A 187 -22.99 -0.65 -4.71
C LYS A 187 -23.94 -1.79 -5.11
N ASP A 188 -24.41 -2.55 -4.13
CA ASP A 188 -25.26 -3.74 -4.29
C ASP A 188 -24.68 -4.86 -5.19
N LYS A 189 -23.38 -4.80 -5.52
CA LYS A 189 -22.68 -5.82 -6.33
C LYS A 189 -22.13 -6.96 -5.49
N VAL A 190 -21.92 -6.73 -4.20
CA VAL A 190 -21.32 -7.70 -3.27
C VAL A 190 -22.29 -7.90 -2.09
N PRO A 191 -22.71 -9.14 -1.79
CA PRO A 191 -23.57 -9.41 -0.64
C PRO A 191 -22.90 -8.98 0.66
N VAL A 192 -23.66 -8.33 1.54
CA VAL A 192 -23.21 -7.90 2.87
C VAL A 192 -23.98 -8.64 3.95
N TYR A 193 -23.26 -9.24 4.89
CA TYR A 193 -23.81 -9.92 6.06
C TYR A 193 -23.62 -9.07 7.31
N ARG A 194 -24.67 -9.01 8.14
CA ARG A 194 -24.63 -8.51 9.52
C ARG A 194 -25.54 -9.37 10.39
N SER A 195 -25.14 -9.59 11.64
CA SER A 195 -25.97 -10.24 12.68
C SER A 195 -26.42 -9.22 13.72
N ARG A 196 -27.51 -9.46 14.45
CA ARG A 196 -27.95 -8.60 15.57
C ARG A 196 -27.15 -8.80 16.87
N LYS A 197 -26.19 -9.72 16.88
CA LYS A 197 -25.31 -9.96 18.04
C LYS A 197 -24.45 -8.72 18.34
N ARG A 198 -23.98 -8.62 19.58
CA ARG A 198 -23.07 -7.54 20.05
C ARG A 198 -21.59 -7.89 19.96
N ASP A 199 -21.27 -9.18 19.87
CA ASP A 199 -19.89 -9.68 19.88
C ASP A 199 -19.35 -9.77 18.42
N PRO A 200 -18.31 -8.98 18.05
CA PRO A 200 -17.73 -8.97 16.71
C PRO A 200 -17.21 -10.33 16.28
N ALA A 201 -16.65 -11.13 17.20
CA ALA A 201 -16.13 -12.46 16.88
C ALA A 201 -17.25 -13.44 16.50
N LYS A 202 -18.39 -13.37 17.19
CA LYS A 202 -19.57 -14.17 16.86
C LYS A 202 -20.24 -13.73 15.57
N ILE A 203 -20.20 -12.43 15.25
CA ILE A 203 -20.73 -11.90 13.98
C ILE A 203 -19.84 -12.38 12.83
N ALA A 204 -18.52 -12.20 12.94
CA ALA A 204 -17.57 -12.57 11.91
C ALA A 204 -17.61 -14.08 11.62
N SER A 205 -17.46 -14.91 12.64
CA SER A 205 -17.45 -16.37 12.51
C SER A 205 -18.78 -16.91 11.96
N GLY A 206 -19.91 -16.38 12.46
CA GLY A 206 -21.24 -16.77 11.97
C GLY A 206 -21.50 -16.31 10.53
N GLY A 207 -21.00 -15.12 10.16
CA GLY A 207 -21.07 -14.60 8.80
C GLY A 207 -20.28 -15.43 7.82
N ILE A 208 -19.04 -15.80 8.19
CA ILE A 208 -18.18 -16.67 7.37
C ILE A 208 -18.85 -18.01 7.13
N ALA A 209 -19.34 -18.66 8.18
CA ALA A 209 -20.02 -19.95 8.07
C ALA A 209 -21.27 -19.88 7.19
N LYS A 210 -22.09 -18.82 7.33
CA LYS A 210 -23.28 -18.62 6.50
C LYS A 210 -22.93 -18.34 5.03
N LEU A 211 -21.94 -17.49 4.78
CA LEU A 211 -21.55 -17.11 3.42
C LEU A 211 -20.88 -18.27 2.67
N ARG A 212 -20.09 -19.10 3.34
CA ARG A 212 -19.57 -20.35 2.77
C ARG A 212 -20.69 -21.31 2.35
N LYS A 213 -21.74 -21.46 3.17
CA LYS A 213 -22.95 -22.23 2.80
C LYS A 213 -23.69 -21.66 1.58
N HIS A 214 -23.50 -20.38 1.27
CA HIS A 214 -24.04 -19.71 0.08
C HIS A 214 -23.03 -19.63 -1.08
N ASN A 215 -22.05 -20.54 -1.12
CA ASN A 215 -21.07 -20.67 -2.21
C ASN A 215 -20.25 -19.38 -2.45
N ARG A 216 -19.92 -18.66 -1.38
CA ARG A 216 -18.97 -17.54 -1.40
C ARG A 216 -17.58 -18.06 -1.07
N ASP A 217 -16.63 -17.83 -1.98
CA ASP A 217 -15.25 -18.32 -1.91
C ASP A 217 -14.26 -17.26 -1.40
N PHE A 218 -14.68 -15.99 -1.33
CA PHE A 218 -13.86 -14.88 -0.88
C PHE A 218 -14.64 -14.02 0.13
N ILE A 219 -14.17 -13.94 1.38
CA ILE A 219 -14.92 -13.31 2.46
C ILE A 219 -14.07 -12.21 3.07
N VAL A 220 -14.58 -10.98 2.98
CA VAL A 220 -13.94 -9.79 3.54
C VAL A 220 -14.65 -9.41 4.83
N VAL A 221 -13.91 -9.38 5.95
CA VAL A 221 -14.42 -9.02 7.27
C VAL A 221 -14.05 -7.57 7.55
N ASP A 222 -15.07 -6.72 7.64
CA ASP A 222 -14.94 -5.30 7.99
C ASP A 222 -15.09 -5.13 9.51
N THR A 223 -13.98 -4.86 10.22
CA THR A 223 -13.98 -4.73 11.69
C THR A 223 -14.33 -3.32 12.14
N THR A 224 -14.41 -3.07 13.44
CA THR A 224 -14.52 -1.71 13.97
C THR A 224 -13.24 -0.91 13.76
N SER A 225 -13.40 0.39 13.54
CA SER A 225 -12.32 1.39 13.60
C SER A 225 -12.31 2.10 14.95
N ARG A 226 -11.12 2.31 15.54
CA ARG A 226 -10.94 3.02 16.82
C ARG A 226 -10.32 4.41 16.61
N HIS A 227 -10.64 5.33 17.51
CA HIS A 227 -10.19 6.73 17.46
C HIS A 227 -8.82 6.97 18.12
N THR A 228 -8.44 6.15 19.11
CA THR A 228 -7.19 6.36 19.88
C THR A 228 -6.50 5.05 20.23
N GLU A 229 -5.16 5.12 20.14
CA GLU A 229 -4.14 4.10 20.40
C GLU A 229 -4.19 2.81 19.58
N CYS A 230 -3.21 2.69 18.66
CA CYS A 230 -2.99 1.50 17.83
C CYS A 230 -2.87 0.21 18.68
N PHE A 231 -2.23 0.29 19.85
CA PHE A 231 -2.00 -0.88 20.71
C PHE A 231 -3.30 -1.54 21.21
N ALA A 232 -4.24 -0.75 21.74
CA ALA A 232 -5.51 -1.27 22.23
C ALA A 232 -6.33 -1.91 21.10
N LEU A 233 -6.33 -1.30 19.91
CA LEU A 233 -6.94 -1.86 18.71
C LEU A 233 -6.30 -3.21 18.36
N LEU A 234 -4.96 -3.31 18.33
CA LEU A 234 -4.27 -4.55 17.97
C LEU A 234 -4.59 -5.71 18.94
N VAL A 235 -4.71 -5.45 20.24
CA VAL A 235 -5.11 -6.47 21.22
C VAL A 235 -6.52 -6.99 20.95
N GLU A 236 -7.48 -6.10 20.69
CA GLU A 236 -8.84 -6.47 20.33
C GLU A 236 -8.87 -7.27 19.00
N MET A 237 -8.13 -6.79 18.00
CA MET A 237 -8.07 -7.42 16.68
C MET A 237 -7.39 -8.79 16.72
N ARG A 238 -6.41 -9.02 17.60
CA ARG A 238 -5.82 -10.36 17.83
C ARG A 238 -6.86 -11.35 18.36
N ARG A 239 -7.73 -10.92 19.28
CA ARG A 239 -8.84 -11.77 19.78
C ARG A 239 -9.81 -12.13 18.66
N LEU A 240 -10.15 -11.15 17.82
CA LEU A 240 -11.01 -11.38 16.66
C LEU A 240 -10.36 -12.30 15.62
N ALA A 241 -9.08 -12.09 15.32
CA ALA A 241 -8.30 -12.93 14.41
C ALA A 241 -8.23 -14.38 14.89
N ASN A 242 -8.09 -14.62 16.20
CA ASN A 242 -8.08 -15.98 16.76
C ASN A 242 -9.41 -16.72 16.55
N ALA A 243 -10.53 -15.99 16.59
CA ALA A 243 -11.85 -16.58 16.34
C ALA A 243 -12.11 -16.82 14.84
N VAL A 244 -11.66 -15.90 13.99
CA VAL A 244 -11.95 -15.88 12.56
C VAL A 244 -10.95 -16.70 11.74
N LYS A 245 -9.70 -16.80 12.21
CA LYS A 245 -8.55 -17.39 11.52
C LYS A 245 -8.42 -16.87 10.07
N PRO A 246 -8.21 -15.54 9.88
CA PRO A 246 -8.09 -14.97 8.55
C PRO A 246 -6.80 -15.43 7.86
N ASP A 247 -6.88 -15.67 6.55
CA ASP A 247 -5.75 -16.00 5.69
C ASP A 247 -4.86 -14.77 5.43
N LEU A 248 -5.47 -13.58 5.47
CA LEU A 248 -4.78 -12.31 5.32
C LEU A 248 -5.41 -11.26 6.24
N VAL A 249 -4.56 -10.51 6.93
CA VAL A 249 -4.97 -9.31 7.68
C VAL A 249 -4.46 -8.08 6.93
N ILE A 250 -5.38 -7.18 6.61
CA ILE A 250 -5.08 -5.93 5.92
C ILE A 250 -5.27 -4.77 6.88
N PHE A 251 -4.24 -3.96 7.07
CA PHE A 251 -4.29 -2.70 7.82
C PHE A 251 -4.50 -1.53 6.87
N VAL A 252 -5.57 -0.77 7.08
CA VAL A 252 -5.89 0.40 6.26
C VAL A 252 -5.37 1.65 6.96
N ILE A 253 -4.47 2.35 6.28
CA ILE A 253 -3.79 3.55 6.76
C ILE A 253 -4.30 4.75 5.98
N ASP A 254 -4.58 5.84 6.69
CA ASP A 254 -4.93 7.12 6.07
C ASP A 254 -3.67 7.85 5.59
N GLY A 255 -3.56 8.11 4.29
CA GLY A 255 -2.42 8.83 3.73
C GLY A 255 -2.25 10.27 4.25
N SER A 256 -3.26 10.87 4.90
CA SER A 256 -3.10 12.21 5.49
C SER A 256 -2.27 12.23 6.78
N VAL A 257 -2.00 11.08 7.40
CA VAL A 257 -1.30 11.01 8.70
C VAL A 257 0.23 11.16 8.57
N GLY A 258 0.78 11.15 7.35
CA GLY A 258 2.20 11.40 7.11
C GLY A 258 3.10 10.41 7.86
N LYS A 259 4.09 10.92 8.60
CA LYS A 259 5.07 10.12 9.35
C LYS A 259 4.46 9.18 10.40
N ASP A 260 3.30 9.52 10.96
CA ASP A 260 2.64 8.69 11.98
C ASP A 260 2.15 7.36 11.39
N ALA A 261 2.00 7.27 10.07
CA ALA A 261 1.69 6.03 9.36
C ALA A 261 2.77 4.96 9.60
N PHE A 262 4.04 5.38 9.66
CA PHE A 262 5.17 4.47 9.82
C PHE A 262 5.13 3.75 11.17
N GLU A 263 4.91 4.51 12.26
CA GLU A 263 4.79 3.93 13.60
C GLU A 263 3.54 3.04 13.72
N GLN A 264 2.43 3.42 13.08
CA GLN A 264 1.23 2.59 13.03
C GLN A 264 1.46 1.28 12.27
N ALA A 265 2.13 1.32 11.11
CA ALA A 265 2.46 0.13 10.32
C ALA A 265 3.46 -0.77 11.04
N ARG A 266 4.45 -0.19 11.73
CA ARG A 266 5.40 -0.91 12.58
C ARG A 266 4.68 -1.67 13.70
N ALA A 267 3.85 -0.97 14.47
CA ALA A 267 3.05 -1.60 15.53
C ALA A 267 2.12 -2.68 14.97
N PHE A 268 1.52 -2.45 13.79
CA PHE A 268 0.70 -3.44 13.10
C PHE A 268 1.50 -4.68 12.72
N ARG A 269 2.72 -4.53 12.20
CA ARG A 269 3.60 -5.63 11.79
C ARG A 269 4.03 -6.49 12.98
N GLU A 270 4.26 -5.89 14.14
CA GLU A 270 4.47 -6.62 15.41
C GLU A 270 3.19 -7.36 15.84
N GLY A 271 2.04 -6.76 15.58
CA GLY A 271 0.70 -7.32 15.74
C GLY A 271 0.45 -8.57 14.90
N PHE A 272 0.74 -8.45 13.61
CA PHE A 272 0.39 -9.36 12.51
C PHE A 272 1.56 -9.42 11.50
N PRO A 273 2.57 -10.28 11.72
CA PRO A 273 3.78 -10.30 10.89
C PRO A 273 3.56 -10.63 9.40
N ALA A 274 2.51 -11.38 9.07
CA ALA A 274 2.09 -11.70 7.71
C ALA A 274 1.05 -10.72 7.15
N GLY A 275 0.74 -9.66 7.89
CA GLY A 275 -0.23 -8.64 7.50
C GLY A 275 0.28 -7.72 6.39
N VAL A 276 -0.65 -7.02 5.75
CA VAL A 276 -0.39 -6.13 4.61
C VAL A 276 -1.04 -4.78 4.86
N ALA A 277 -0.38 -3.70 4.47
CA ALA A 277 -0.95 -2.36 4.57
C ALA A 277 -1.61 -1.92 3.25
N ILE A 278 -2.71 -1.17 3.33
CA ILE A 278 -3.28 -0.40 2.23
C ILE A 278 -3.32 1.06 2.66
N VAL A 279 -2.62 1.92 1.92
CA VAL A 279 -2.64 3.37 2.13
C VAL A 279 -3.74 4.01 1.28
N THR A 280 -4.64 4.74 1.92
CA THR A 280 -5.75 5.47 1.26
C THR A 280 -5.42 6.96 1.10
N LYS A 281 -6.27 7.70 0.38
CA LYS A 281 -6.16 9.16 0.17
C LYS A 281 -4.83 9.68 -0.42
N ILE A 282 -4.02 8.82 -1.05
CA ILE A 282 -2.71 9.17 -1.61
C ILE A 282 -2.77 10.35 -2.59
N LYS A 283 -3.79 10.41 -3.47
CA LYS A 283 -3.91 11.49 -4.45
C LYS A 283 -4.30 12.84 -3.84
N THR A 284 -4.84 12.84 -2.64
CA THR A 284 -5.48 14.02 -2.04
C THR A 284 -4.50 14.84 -1.20
N TYR A 285 -3.50 14.20 -0.59
CA TYR A 285 -2.62 14.84 0.37
C TYR A 285 -1.15 14.82 -0.07
N PRO A 286 -0.45 15.97 -0.10
CA PRO A 286 0.99 16.03 -0.40
C PRO A 286 1.84 15.19 0.55
N LYS A 287 1.40 15.05 1.80
CA LYS A 287 2.06 14.29 2.88
C LYS A 287 1.89 12.76 2.77
N SER A 288 1.13 12.29 1.78
CA SER A 288 0.87 10.86 1.59
C SER A 288 2.10 10.04 1.19
N LEU A 289 3.16 10.70 0.74
CA LEU A 289 4.42 10.05 0.39
C LEU A 289 5.10 9.47 1.65
N GLY A 290 5.04 10.17 2.78
CA GLY A 290 5.48 9.64 4.09
C GLY A 290 4.66 8.43 4.54
N ALA A 291 3.37 8.38 4.22
CA ALA A 291 2.52 7.22 4.52
C ALA A 291 2.80 6.01 3.61
N LEU A 292 3.35 6.21 2.41
CA LEU A 292 3.77 5.12 1.52
C LEU A 292 5.07 4.45 1.97
N ALA A 293 5.85 5.13 2.82
CA ALA A 293 7.08 4.57 3.38
C ALA A 293 6.83 3.56 4.53
N ALA A 294 5.56 3.37 4.91
CA ALA A 294 5.09 2.53 6.01
C ALA A 294 4.77 1.09 5.57
#